data_AF-X1K6S8-F1
#
_entry.id   AF-X1K6S8-F1
#
_cell.length_a   1.000
_cell.length_b   1.000
_cell.length_c   1.000
_cell.angle_alpha   90.00
_cell.angle_beta   90.00
_cell.angle_gamma   90.00
#
_symmetry.space_group_name_H-M   'P 1'
#
loop_
_entity.id
_entity.type
_entity.pdbx_description
1 polymer ?
#
loop_
_entity_poly.entity_id
_entity_poly.type
_entity_poly.pdbx_seq_one_letter_code
_entity_poly.pdbx_strand_id
1 'polypeptide(L)'
;MSADYDVALQAKETAKQELPDTAIEVVDSRSVGPGEMLVVLAAAKAANEGKSLPEVAEIAHQVVKGLTSVHVPETLFFFERSGRSRG
;
A
#
# COMPACT_ATOMS: atom_id res chain seq x y z
N MET A 1 9.99 -2.79 -6.65
CA MET A 1 9.65 -3.54 -5.41
C MET A 1 10.54 -3.03 -4.30
N SER A 2 9.98 -2.72 -3.14
CA SER A 2 10.65 -2.07 -2.00
C SER A 2 10.48 -2.89 -0.73
N ALA A 3 11.30 -2.62 0.29
CA ALA A 3 11.20 -3.24 1.61
C ALA A 3 10.19 -2.52 2.53
N ASP A 4 9.53 -1.45 2.05
CA ASP A 4 8.67 -0.59 2.86
C ASP A 4 7.53 -1.36 3.54
N TYR A 5 6.95 -2.36 2.87
CA TYR A 5 5.91 -3.21 3.44
C TYR A 5 6.42 -4.03 4.63
N ASP A 6 7.57 -4.69 4.49
CA ASP A 6 8.16 -5.50 5.57
C ASP A 6 8.56 -4.61 6.76
N VAL A 7 9.11 -3.43 6.48
CA VAL A 7 9.46 -2.44 7.52
C VAL A 7 8.19 -1.93 8.22
N ALA A 8 7.09 -1.70 7.49
CA ALA A 8 5.81 -1.30 8.08
C ALA A 8 5.21 -2.42 8.95
N LEU A 9 5.35 -3.69 8.56
CA LEU A 9 4.95 -4.83 9.39
C LEU A 9 5.76 -4.87 10.70
N GLN A 10 7.08 -4.66 10.63
CA GLN A 10 7.91 -4.58 11.84
C GLN A 10 7.49 -3.41 12.74
N ALA A 11 7.24 -2.23 12.17
CA ALA A 11 6.75 -1.07 12.90
C ALA A 11 5.38 -1.32 13.56
N LYS A 12 4.47 -2.06 12.89
CA LYS A 12 3.20 -2.51 13.47
C LYS A 12 3.42 -3.37 14.72
N GLU A 13 4.39 -4.29 14.71
CA GLU A 13 4.71 -5.10 15.90
C GLU A 13 5.27 -4.27 17.05
N THR A 14 6.13 -3.29 16.77
CA THR A 14 6.59 -2.33 17.79
C THR A 14 5.42 -1.50 18.34
N ALA A 15 4.56 -0.96 17.46
CA ALA A 15 3.42 -0.16 17.85
C ALA A 15 2.41 -0.92 18.71
N LYS A 16 2.22 -2.23 18.51
CA LYS A 16 1.38 -3.05 19.39
C LYS A 16 1.86 -3.06 20.85
N GLN A 17 3.17 -2.91 21.09
CA GLN A 17 3.74 -2.87 22.44
C GLN A 17 3.54 -1.50 23.09
N GLU A 18 3.67 -0.43 22.31
CA GLU A 18 3.59 0.96 22.79
C GLU A 18 2.16 1.51 22.82
N LEU A 19 1.28 0.98 21.96
CA LEU A 19 -0.11 1.43 21.72
C LEU A 19 -1.08 0.23 21.72
N PRO A 20 -1.23 -0.49 22.85
CA PRO A 20 -1.97 -1.76 22.91
C PRO A 20 -3.46 -1.64 22.53
N ASP A 21 -4.06 -0.46 22.69
CA ASP A 21 -5.47 -0.18 22.37
C ASP A 21 -5.68 0.37 20.94
N THR A 22 -4.61 0.44 20.13
CA THR A 22 -4.68 0.93 18.75
C THR A 22 -4.61 -0.22 17.75
N ALA A 23 -5.71 -0.49 17.06
CA ALA A 23 -5.72 -1.45 15.95
C ALA A 23 -5.07 -0.84 14.70
N ILE A 24 -4.11 -1.55 14.11
CA ILE A 24 -3.35 -1.10 12.93
C ILE A 24 -3.41 -2.20 11.88
N GLU A 25 -3.74 -1.84 10.63
CA GLU A 25 -3.62 -2.72 9.47
C GLU A 25 -2.61 -2.17 8.47
N VAL A 26 -1.85 -3.07 7.84
CA VAL A 26 -0.85 -2.74 6.82
C VAL A 26 -1.25 -3.42 5.54
N VAL A 27 -1.43 -2.64 4.47
CA VAL A 27 -1.84 -3.13 3.16
C VAL A 27 -0.69 -2.92 2.17
N ASP A 28 -0.17 -4.01 1.60
CA ASP A 28 0.71 -3.92 0.43
C ASP A 28 -0.10 -3.53 -0.80
N SER A 29 0.12 -2.32 -1.33
CA SER A 29 -0.58 -1.81 -2.50
C SER A 29 -0.21 -2.55 -3.79
N ARG A 30 0.97 -3.21 -3.81
CA ARG A 30 1.59 -3.83 -4.98
C ARG A 30 1.64 -2.92 -6.21
N SER A 31 1.63 -1.61 -5.97
CA SER A 31 1.62 -0.56 -6.96
C SER A 31 2.37 0.65 -6.45
N VAL A 32 2.44 1.70 -7.26
CA VAL A 32 3.02 2.99 -6.90
C VAL A 32 2.20 4.12 -7.52
N GLY A 33 2.34 5.32 -6.97
CA GLY A 33 1.78 6.53 -7.57
C GLY A 33 0.25 6.45 -7.72
N PRO A 34 -0.32 6.69 -8.93
CA PRO A 34 -1.76 6.67 -9.12
C PRO A 34 -2.44 5.35 -8.75
N GLY A 35 -1.75 4.21 -8.93
CA GLY A 35 -2.30 2.91 -8.58
C GLY A 35 -2.51 2.75 -7.07
N GLU A 36 -1.55 3.21 -6.29
CA GLU A 36 -1.65 3.27 -4.82
C GLU A 36 -2.70 4.28 -4.36
N MET A 37 -2.79 5.44 -5.03
CA MET A 37 -3.82 6.45 -4.73
C MET A 37 -5.24 5.89 -4.85
N LEU A 38 -5.53 5.03 -5.83
CA LEU A 38 -6.85 4.41 -5.97
C LEU A 38 -7.20 3.54 -4.77
N VAL A 39 -6.23 2.81 -4.22
CA VAL A 39 -6.40 1.97 -3.02
C VAL A 39 -6.71 2.85 -1.82
N VAL A 40 -5.93 3.92 -1.61
CA VAL A 40 -6.13 4.87 -0.51
C VAL A 40 -7.49 5.57 -0.60
N LEU A 41 -7.91 6.01 -1.78
CA LEU A 41 -9.20 6.66 -1.97
C LEU A 41 -10.37 5.72 -1.68
N ALA A 42 -10.28 4.45 -2.07
CA ALA A 42 -11.31 3.46 -1.76
C ALA A 42 -11.41 3.20 -0.24
N ALA A 43 -10.25 3.03 0.42
CA ALA A 43 -10.19 2.86 1.87
C ALA A 43 -10.74 4.09 2.62
N ALA A 44 -10.35 5.30 2.22
CA ALA A 44 -10.80 6.54 2.84
C ALA A 44 -12.31 6.75 2.70
N LYS A 45 -12.88 6.45 1.52
CA LYS A 45 -14.34 6.48 1.31
C LYS A 45 -15.06 5.48 2.20
N ALA A 46 -14.57 4.24 2.26
CA ALA A 46 -15.13 3.21 3.12
C ALA A 46 -15.12 3.61 4.60
N ALA A 47 -14.02 4.19 5.07
CA ALA A 47 -13.91 4.69 6.45
C ALA A 47 -14.87 5.86 6.71
N ASN A 48 -15.01 6.78 5.76
CA ASN A 48 -15.96 7.91 5.86
C ASN A 48 -17.43 7.45 5.87
N GLU A 49 -17.73 6.30 5.28
CA GLU A 49 -19.05 5.64 5.36
C GLU A 49 -19.30 4.94 6.70
N GLY A 50 -18.32 4.94 7.62
CA GLY A 50 -18.44 4.34 8.95
C GLY A 50 -18.14 2.84 9.00
N LYS A 51 -17.51 2.27 7.96
CA LYS A 51 -17.08 0.86 7.97
C LYS A 51 -15.97 0.64 9.00
N SER A 52 -15.95 -0.55 9.57
CA SER A 52 -14.92 -0.98 10.53
C SER A 52 -13.55 -1.13 9.87
N LEU A 53 -12.48 -1.09 10.67
CA LEU A 53 -11.10 -1.24 10.17
C LEU A 53 -10.90 -2.52 9.32
N PRO A 54 -11.39 -3.72 9.71
CA PRO A 54 -11.28 -4.92 8.89
C PRO A 54 -12.01 -4.80 7.54
N GLU A 55 -13.19 -4.18 7.51
CA GLU A 55 -13.95 -3.96 6.27
C GLU A 55 -13.25 -2.97 5.35
N VAL A 56 -12.67 -1.90 5.91
CA VAL A 56 -11.87 -0.93 5.16
C VAL A 56 -10.62 -1.60 4.56
N ALA A 57 -9.92 -2.42 5.33
CA ALA A 57 -8.76 -3.17 4.86
C ALA A 57 -9.12 -4.17 3.75
N GLU A 58 -10.23 -4.92 3.90
CA GLU A 58 -10.73 -5.84 2.87
C GLU A 58 -11.06 -5.11 1.56
N ILE A 59 -11.72 -3.95 1.63
CA ILE A 59 -11.98 -3.13 0.44
C ILE A 59 -10.68 -2.69 -0.23
N ALA A 60 -9.68 -2.25 0.55
CA ALA A 60 -8.37 -1.90 0.02
C ALA A 60 -7.71 -3.09 -0.69
N HIS A 61 -7.74 -4.29 -0.09
CA HIS A 61 -7.23 -5.52 -0.70
C HIS A 61 -7.95 -5.91 -1.99
N GLN A 62 -9.27 -5.71 -2.06
CA GLN A 62 -10.05 -5.95 -3.28
C GLN A 62 -9.64 -5.02 -4.43
N VAL A 63 -9.42 -3.74 -4.14
CA VAL A 63 -8.91 -2.79 -5.15
C VAL A 63 -7.51 -3.21 -5.60
N VAL A 64 -6.61 -3.55 -4.67
CA VAL A 64 -5.26 -4.06 -4.99
C VAL A 64 -5.31 -5.31 -5.87
N LYS A 65 -6.31 -6.18 -5.71
CA LYS A 65 -6.48 -7.39 -6.53
C LYS A 65 -6.95 -7.08 -7.95
N GLY A 66 -7.79 -6.06 -8.13
CA GLY A 66 -8.31 -5.64 -9.44
C GLY A 66 -7.43 -4.63 -10.17
N LEU A 67 -6.43 -4.05 -9.51
CA LEU A 67 -5.61 -2.99 -10.06
C LEU A 67 -4.67 -3.51 -11.16
N THR A 68 -4.70 -2.86 -12.33
CA THR A 68 -3.65 -2.95 -13.34
C THR A 68 -3.05 -1.56 -13.52
N SER A 69 -1.73 -1.46 -13.45
CA SER A 69 -1.02 -0.20 -13.63
C SER A 69 0.03 -0.32 -14.73
N VAL A 70 0.03 0.64 -15.65
CA VAL A 70 0.98 0.73 -16.76
C VAL A 70 1.72 2.05 -16.64
N HIS A 71 3.05 1.97 -16.58
CA HIS A 71 3.93 3.13 -16.52
C HIS A 71 4.77 3.19 -17.79
N VAL A 72 4.78 4.35 -18.44
CA VAL A 72 5.56 4.59 -19.67
C VAL A 72 6.47 5.79 -19.43
N PRO A 73 7.59 5.61 -18.70
CA PRO A 73 8.54 6.69 -18.49
C PRO A 73 9.28 7.02 -19.80
N GLU A 74 9.69 8.27 -19.97
CA GLU A 74 10.52 8.67 -21.12
C GLU A 74 11.88 7.95 -21.14
N THR A 75 12.40 7.60 -19.96
CA THR A 75 13.67 6.87 -19.79
C THR A 75 13.62 5.89 -18.62
N LEU A 76 14.29 4.75 -18.78
CA LEU A 76 14.49 3.76 -17.71
C LEU A 76 15.74 4.02 -16.86
N PHE A 77 16.56 5.03 -17.19
CA PHE A 77 17.85 5.29 -16.57
C PHE A 77 17.83 5.23 -15.03
N PHE A 78 16.82 5.85 -14.40
CA PHE A 78 16.72 5.86 -12.93
C PHE A 78 16.29 4.52 -12.34
N PHE A 79 15.46 3.75 -13.05
CA PHE A 79 15.07 2.41 -12.63
C PHE A 79 16.26 1.44 -12.73
N GLU A 80 17.05 1.54 -13.80
CA GLU A 80 18.25 0.72 -14.00
C GLU A 80 19.35 1.09 -13.00
N ARG A 81 19.63 2.38 -12.82
CA ARG A 81 20.63 2.87 -11.85
C ARG A 81 20.31 2.42 -10.42
N SER A 82 19.03 2.30 -10.08
CA SER A 82 18.59 1.81 -8.76
C SER A 82 18.43 0.29 -8.69
N GLY A 83 18.73 -0.44 -9.76
CA GLY A 83 18.60 -1.90 -9.82
C GLY A 83 17.14 -2.40 -9.83
N ARG A 84 16.18 -1.52 -10.11
CA ARG A 84 14.73 -1.77 -10.09
C ARG A 84 14.16 -2.19 -11.44
N SER A 85 14.92 -2.00 -12.52
CA SER A 85 14.70 -2.63 -13.82
C SER A 85 16.04 -3.14 -14.36
N ARG A 86 15.97 -4.09 -15.28
CA ARG A 86 17.10 -4.47 -16.13
C ARG A 86 16.69 -4.21 -17.58
N GLY A 87 17.57 -3.53 -18.31
CA GLY A 87 17.56 -3.53 -19.76
C GLY A 87 17.97 -4.88 -20.32
#